data_AF-A0A660WJX0-F1
#
_entry.id   AF-A0A660WJX0-F1
#
_cell.length_a   1.000
_cell.length_b   1.000
_cell.length_c   1.000
_cell.angle_alpha   90.00
_cell.angle_beta   90.00
_cell.angle_gamma   90.00
#
_symmetry.space_group_name_H-M   'P 1'
#
loop_
_entity.id
_entity.type
_entity.pdbx_description
1 polymer ?
#
loop_
_entity_poly.entity_id
_entity_poly.type
_entity_poly.pdbx_seq_one_letter_code
_entity_poly.pdbx_strand_id
1 'polypeptide(L)' 'DRIVKRFFKNRKDIGVITKKPIIPSDEEIKKNPASRSAKLRVGEKL' A
#
# COMPACT_ATOMS: atom_id res chain seq x y z
N ASP A 1 -7.83 0.89 -0.12
CA ASP A 1 -6.94 2.04 0.17
C ASP A 1 -7.23 2.71 1.51
N ARG A 2 -8.34 3.48 1.64
CA ARG A 2 -8.69 4.25 2.85
C ARG A 2 -8.80 3.40 4.12
N ILE A 3 -9.38 2.21 4.01
CA ILE A 3 -9.54 1.26 5.13
C ILE A 3 -8.18 0.84 5.68
N VAL A 4 -7.25 0.43 4.81
CA VAL A 4 -5.88 0.01 5.20
C VAL A 4 -5.11 1.16 5.84
N LYS A 5 -5.21 2.38 5.29
CA LYS A 5 -4.61 3.57 5.91
C LYS A 5 -5.15 3.83 7.32
N ARG A 6 -6.47 3.71 7.52
CA ARG A 6 -7.10 3.88 8.84
C ARG A 6 -6.71 2.78 9.80
N PHE A 7 -6.65 1.53 9.33
CA PHE A 7 -6.22 0.38 10.12
C PHE A 7 -4.80 0.59 10.69
N PHE A 8 -3.85 0.97 9.85
CA PHE A 8 -2.49 1.29 10.29
C PHE A 8 -2.41 2.51 11.22
N LYS A 9 -3.23 3.54 11.01
CA LYS A 9 -3.25 4.72 11.91
C LYS A 9 -3.85 4.40 13.29
N ASN A 10 -4.81 3.48 13.35
CA ASN A 10 -5.54 3.15 14.58
C ASN A 10 -4.81 2.10 15.44
N ARG A 11 -3.82 1.41 14.90
CA ARG A 11 -3.01 0.40 15.59
C ARG A 11 -1.69 1.03 16.02
N LYS A 12 -1.42 1.08 17.33
CA LYS A 12 -0.13 1.56 17.88
C LYS A 12 0.96 0.48 17.85
N ASP A 13 0.56 -0.78 17.70
CA ASP A 13 1.39 -1.97 17.58
C ASP A 13 1.99 -2.17 16.17
N ILE A 14 1.69 -1.28 15.22
CA ILE A 14 2.15 -1.40 13.83
C ILE A 14 3.06 -0.23 13.47
N GLY A 15 4.31 -0.52 13.16
CA GLY A 15 5.24 0.40 12.51
C GLY A 15 4.91 0.56 11.03
N VAL A 16 4.50 1.76 10.61
CA VAL A 16 4.21 2.03 9.20
C VAL A 16 5.50 2.26 8.42
N ILE A 17 5.90 1.28 7.61
CA ILE A 17 7.10 1.36 6.75
C ILE A 17 6.84 2.30 5.58
N THR A 18 5.70 2.13 4.88
CA THR A 18 5.37 2.93 3.69
C THR A 18 4.40 4.06 4.02
N LYS A 19 4.88 5.31 4.12
CA LYS A 19 4.05 6.50 4.38
C LYS A 19 3.07 6.80 3.24
N LYS A 20 3.49 6.62 1.99
CA LYS A 20 2.67 6.70 0.77
C LYS A 20 2.48 5.28 0.22
N PRO A 21 1.33 4.95 -0.39
CA PRO A 21 1.16 3.65 -1.03
C PRO A 21 2.14 3.51 -2.19
N ILE A 22 2.71 2.32 -2.35
CA ILE A 22 3.51 1.97 -3.53
C ILE A 22 2.54 1.69 -4.67
N ILE A 23 2.79 2.34 -5.81
CA ILE A 23 2.02 2.22 -7.05
C ILE A 23 2.80 1.35 -8.05
N PRO A 24 2.11 0.64 -8.96
CA PRO A 24 2.76 -0.08 -10.05
C PRO A 24 3.51 0.89 -10.98
N SER A 25 4.55 0.40 -11.65
CA SER A 25 5.25 1.13 -12.72
C SER A 25 4.49 1.07 -14.04
N ASP A 26 4.77 1.99 -14.96
CA ASP A 26 4.15 2.01 -16.30
C ASP A 26 4.38 0.72 -17.09
N GLU A 27 5.56 0.10 -16.97
CA GLU A 27 5.87 -1.20 -17.58
C GLU A 27 4.97 -2.31 -17.02
N GLU A 28 4.75 -2.32 -15.71
CA GLU A 28 3.89 -3.31 -15.07
C GLU A 28 2.42 -3.11 -15.45
N ILE A 29 1.98 -1.86 -15.62
CA ILE A 29 0.63 -1.55 -16.12
C ILE A 29 0.45 -2.02 -17.57
N LYS A 30 1.46 -1.84 -18.42
CA LYS A 30 1.42 -2.32 -19.82
C LYS A 30 1.40 -3.84 -19.90
N LYS A 31 2.18 -4.53 -19.07
CA LYS A 31 2.24 -6.00 -19.01
C LYS A 31 1.03 -6.60 -18.29
N ASN A 32 0.49 -5.92 -17.29
CA ASN A 32 -0.67 -6.31 -16.50
C ASN A 32 -1.61 -5.11 -16.25
N PRO A 33 -2.58 -4.87 -17.16
CA PRO A 33 -3.51 -3.74 -17.04
C PRO A 33 -4.34 -3.72 -15.76
N ALA A 34 -4.57 -4.88 -15.13
CA ALA A 34 -5.29 -4.98 -13.86
C ALA A 34 -4.53 -4.31 -12.71
N SER A 35 -3.19 -4.26 -12.78
CA SER A 35 -2.35 -3.63 -11.77
C SER A 35 -2.56 -2.12 -11.69
N ARG A 36 -3.09 -1.43 -12.72
CA ARG A 36 -3.22 0.04 -12.80
C ARG A 36 -3.82 0.73 -11.58
N SER A 37 -4.62 0.04 -10.79
CA SER A 37 -5.32 0.58 -9.62
C SER A 37 -4.76 0.07 -8.28
N ALA A 38 -3.75 -0.80 -8.31
CA ALA A 38 -3.13 -1.39 -7.14
C ALA A 38 -2.43 -0.34 -6.29
N LYS A 39 -2.56 -0.48 -4.97
CA LYS A 39 -1.96 0.42 -3.97
C LYS A 39 -1.45 -0.43 -2.81
N LEU A 40 -0.17 -0.74 -2.83
CA LEU A 40 0.46 -1.54 -1.78
C LEU A 40 0.76 -0.65 -0.57
N ARG A 41 0.44 -1.14 0.64
CA ARG A 41 0.85 -0.53 1.90
C ARG A 41 1.41 -1.60 2.82
N VAL A 42 2.53 -1.28 3.47
CA VAL A 42 3.26 -2.20 4.33
C VAL A 42 3.35 -1.63 5.74
N GLY A 43 3.06 -2.48 6.72
CA GLY A 43 3.27 -2.22 8.14
C GLY A 43 3.90 -3.46 8.78
N GLU A 44 4.81 -3.23 9.71
CA GLU A 44 5.46 -4.27 10.51
C GLU A 44 4.86 -4.27 11.92
N LYS A 45 4.68 -5.45 12.50
CA LYS A 45 4.22 -5.58 13.88
C LYS A 45 5.42 -5.40 14.82
N LEU A 46 5.29 -4.46 15.75
CA LEU A 46 6.25 -4.22 16.83
C LEU A 46 6.06 -5.21 17.99
#